data_AF-A0A830D3E5-F1
#
_entry.id   AF-A0A830D3E5-F1
#
_cell.length_a   1.000
_cell.length_b   1.000
_cell.length_c   1.000
_cell.angle_alpha   90.00
_cell.angle_beta   90.00
_cell.angle_gamma   90.00
#
_symmetry.space_group_name_H-M   'P 1'
#
loop_
_entity.id
_entity.type
_entity.pdbx_description
1 polymer ?
#
loop_
_entity_poly.entity_id
_entity_poly.type
_entity_poly.pdbx_seq_one_letter_code
_entity_poly.pdbx_strand_id
1 'polypeptide(L)' 'MKKVKDNNTLVFIVDIHADKKKIKYEVKKMYEIQTRKSTPLSGSDGTKKAYARL' A
#
# COMPACT_ATOMS: atom_id res chain seq x y z
N MET A 1 -8.44 0.65 -13.42
CA MET A 1 -8.74 1.79 -12.50
C MET A 1 -9.97 1.58 -11.60
N LYS A 2 -10.72 0.47 -11.70
CA LYS A 2 -11.90 0.21 -10.84
C LYS A 2 -11.65 0.24 -9.32
N LYS A 3 -10.49 -0.26 -8.84
CA LYS A 3 -10.20 -0.39 -7.39
C LYS A 3 -10.10 0.94 -6.60
N VAL A 4 -9.85 2.08 -7.27
CA VAL A 4 -9.73 3.39 -6.59
C VAL A 4 -11.11 3.97 -6.28
N LYS A 5 -12.08 3.83 -7.21
CA LYS A 5 -13.44 4.37 -7.06
C LYS A 5 -14.33 3.54 -6.15
N ASP A 6 -14.23 2.20 -6.21
CA ASP A 6 -15.21 1.33 -5.54
C ASP A 6 -14.82 0.96 -4.10
N ASN A 7 -13.51 0.95 -3.79
CA ASN A 7 -12.99 0.45 -2.50
C ASN A 7 -12.13 1.46 -1.75
N ASN A 8 -11.97 2.69 -2.26
CA ASN A 8 -11.05 3.72 -1.74
C ASN A 8 -9.68 3.12 -1.38
N THR A 9 -9.14 2.28 -2.27
CA THR A 9 -7.88 1.57 -2.03
C THR A 9 -6.82 2.07 -3.00
N LEU A 10 -5.70 2.54 -2.45
CA LEU A 10 -4.49 2.89 -3.20
C LEU A 10 -3.58 1.68 -3.28
N VAL A 11 -2.92 1.50 -4.43
CA VAL A 11 -1.96 0.42 -4.65
C VAL A 11 -0.58 1.04 -4.82
N PHE A 12 0.34 0.70 -3.93
CA PHE A 12 1.73 1.14 -3.98
C PHE A 12 2.62 -0.02 -4.41
N ILE A 13 3.64 0.26 -5.20
CA ILE A 13 4.75 -0.67 -5.42
C ILE A 13 5.79 -0.33 -4.36
N VAL A 14 6.21 -1.33 -3.58
CA VAL A 14 7.12 -1.19 -2.45
C VAL A 14 8.25 -2.21 -2.55
N ASP A 15 9.31 -1.97 -1.77
CA ASP A 15 10.43 -2.88 -1.64
C ASP A 15 9.99 -4.25 -1.07
N ILE A 16 10.65 -5.32 -1.52
CA ILE A 16 10.37 -6.70 -1.09
C ILE A 16 10.60 -6.93 0.41
N HIS A 17 11.45 -6.15 1.08
CA HIS A 17 11.71 -6.24 2.51
C HIS A 17 10.86 -5.24 3.32
N ALA A 18 9.94 -4.50 2.70
CA ALA A 18 9.11 -3.55 3.42
C ALA A 18 8.06 -4.25 4.30
N ASP A 19 8.03 -3.86 5.57
CA ASP A 19 7.03 -4.29 6.55
C ASP A 19 5.75 -3.44 6.52
N LYS A 20 4.64 -4.02 6.98
CA LYS A 20 3.33 -3.35 7.06
C LYS A 20 3.38 -2.02 7.82
N LYS A 21 4.13 -1.97 8.93
CA LYS A 21 4.27 -0.77 9.78
C LYS A 21 5.02 0.34 9.04
N LYS A 22 6.13 0.00 8.38
CA LYS A 22 6.96 0.93 7.62
C LYS A 22 6.18 1.52 6.44
N ILE A 23 5.45 0.68 5.71
CA ILE A 23 4.58 1.11 4.60
C ILE A 23 3.51 2.10 5.12
N LYS A 24 2.85 1.80 6.23
CA LYS A 24 1.81 2.69 6.80
C LYS A 24 2.39 4.04 7.24
N TYR A 25 3.58 4.04 7.84
CA TYR A 25 4.26 5.26 8.27
C TYR A 25 4.67 6.13 7.08
N GLU A 26 5.32 5.55 6.07
CA GLU A 26 5.76 6.29 4.88
C GLU A 26 4.60 6.80 4.03
N VAL A 27 3.53 6.02 3.88
CA VAL A 27 2.32 6.48 3.18
C VAL A 27 1.70 7.69 3.91
N LYS A 28 1.65 7.66 5.25
CA LYS A 28 1.19 8.80 6.05
C LYS A 28 2.12 10.00 5.91
N LYS A 29 3.44 9.79 5.84
CA LYS A 29 4.42 10.87 5.73
C LYS A 29 4.42 11.53 4.35
N MET A 30 4.38 10.75 3.28
CA MET A 30 4.48 11.25 1.90
C MET A 30 3.21 11.91 1.41
N TYR A 31 2.05 11.37 1.80
CA TYR A 31 0.75 11.82 1.28
C TYR A 31 -0.15 12.45 2.34
N GLU A 32 0.25 12.47 3.61
CA GLU A 32 -0.56 12.93 4.75
C GLU A 32 -1.89 12.16 4.93
N ILE A 33 -1.99 10.98 4.32
CA ILE A 33 -3.19 10.15 4.37
C ILE A 33 -3.10 9.12 5.49
N GLN A 34 -4.14 9.04 6.31
CA GLN A 34 -4.30 7.94 7.27
C GLN A 34 -4.93 6.73 6.57
N THR A 35 -4.23 5.60 6.58
CA THR A 35 -4.74 4.35 6.03
C THR A 35 -5.36 3.48 7.13
N ARG A 36 -6.60 3.00 6.95
CA ARG A 36 -7.22 2.01 7.84
C ARG A 36 -6.44 0.69 7.87
N LYS A 37 -6.25 0.07 6.70
CA LYS A 37 -5.63 -1.26 6.57
C LYS A 37 -4.67 -1.28 5.39
N SER A 38 -3.45 -1.76 5.62
CA SER A 38 -2.46 -2.04 4.58
C SER A 38 -2.22 -3.54 4.44
N THR A 39 -2.42 -4.07 3.25
CA THR A 39 -2.13 -5.48 2.90
C THR A 39 -1.02 -5.51 1.85
N PRO A 40 0.24 -5.80 2.22
CA PRO A 40 1.29 -6.13 1.27
C PRO A 40 1.10 -7.52 0.69
N LEU A 41 1.45 -7.66 -0.59
CA LEU A 41 1.43 -8.90 -1.35
C LEU A 41 2.71 -8.95 -2.18
N SER A 42 3.53 -9.98 -1.97
CA SER A 42 4.74 -10.22 -2.77
C SER A 42 4.32 -10.83 -4.11
N GLY A 43 4.73 -10.22 -5.21
CA GLY A 43 4.51 -10.73 -6.57
C GLY A 43 5.64 -11.66 -7.00
N SER A 44 5.34 -12.52 -7.98
CA SER A 44 6.32 -13.38 -8.67
C SER A 44 7.41 -12.59 -9.39
N ASP A 45 7.11 -11.35 -9.78
CA ASP A 45 7.99 -10.49 -10.57
C ASP A 45 9.06 -9.78 -9.70
N GLY A 46 9.30 -10.25 -8.47
CA GLY A 46 10.27 -9.68 -7.55
C GLY A 46 9.88 -8.32 -6.96
N THR A 47 8.60 -7.92 -7.08
CA THR A 47 8.08 -6.67 -6.51
C THR A 47 7.01 -6.95 -5.46
N LYS A 48 6.91 -6.10 -4.44
CA LYS A 48 5.84 -6.19 -3.44
C LYS A 48 4.81 -5.09 -3.72
N LYS A 49 3.53 -5.46 -3.79
CA LYS A 49 2.40 -4.53 -3.95
C LYS A 49 1.70 -4.33 -2.62
N ALA A 50 1.54 -3.10 -2.18
CA ALA A 50 0.81 -2.76 -0.97
C ALA A 50 -0.54 -2.14 -1.30
N TYR A 51 -1.60 -2.81 -0.85
CA TYR A 51 -2.97 -2.32 -0.94
C TYR A 51 -3.29 -1.54 0.33
N ALA A 52 -3.37 -0.22 0.24
CA ALA A 52 -3.69 0.67 1.33
C ALA A 52 -5.14 1.15 1.19
N ARG A 53 -6.01 0.68 2.10
CA ARG A 53 -7.37 1.18 2.19
C ARG A 53 -7.37 2.45 3.03
N LEU A 54 -7.96 3.51 2.47
CA LEU A 54 -8.20 4.78 3.16
C LEU A 54 -9.27 4.59 4.24
#